data_AF-A0A5C5W4Y0-F1
#
_entry.id   AF-A0A5C5W4Y0-F1
#
_cell.length_a   1.000
_cell.length_b   1.000
_cell.length_c   1.000
_cell.angle_alpha   90.00
_cell.angle_beta   90.00
_cell.angle_gamma   90.00
#
_symmetry.space_group_name_H-M   'P 1'
#
loop_
_entity.id
_entity.type
_entity.pdbx_description
1 polymer ?
#
loop_
_entity_poly.entity_id
_entity_poly.type
_entity_poly.pdbx_seq_one_letter_code
_entity_poly.pdbx_strand_id
1 'polypeptide(L)'
;MNLRSVMTSFASGLTVAAAALGGVGTPDAYVSGLLHQTLNGVSITNVQGRRLTACCLGSSGQDGVEIQLNSAWGGATAVEIQHAFVPGSEMRIRPRGWDGTIKGTVRMTGSSGGSTLTADFSDMGATSLHYEDYDANGALVGQGEFPVGGIEMIPPCINPPGSVPFWYFLATWNPNTQSWVFTLQFRCIVPGPPDDSSTNRTIVLTPGLPPGTPVLAGLASLEITGTDAGELQLRDGSLHTLGLECWGLGQGHLSETCDNPGGCTPEEITLRCDNIGSSGQDGVAIDLGHDAGSLSLRSKRCPDCPPGHVTLIKVYDNEQRVMMSAASSDNQATGATDLTLDYTGIDALEYEVVLYDENDNEIGGAFVLSGLQAIAYWDQCPPPRRATWFCQGYKCWLIACVDPMEFVLPGGGVVPGVARASFEPLNHTGSAPMRQCRVSSQDSPIELEGITVQSADGDLNCDGAVDILDINPFVLALGDPAAYSAAYPDCNAHHADVNDDDNIDVLDINPFIALLSGG
;
A
#
# COMPACT_ATOMS: atom_id res chain seq x y z
N MET A 1 55.78 31.95 38.12
CA MET A 1 55.57 32.71 36.87
C MET A 1 55.44 31.73 35.73
N ASN A 2 54.22 31.68 35.15
CA ASN A 2 53.75 31.07 33.91
C ASN A 2 54.43 29.82 33.31
N LEU A 3 53.66 28.73 33.24
CA LEU A 3 53.63 27.80 32.10
C LEU A 3 52.17 27.41 31.83
N ARG A 4 51.71 27.63 30.59
CA ARG A 4 50.35 27.34 30.08
C ARG A 4 50.18 25.84 29.84
N SER A 5 49.03 25.29 30.27
CA SER A 5 48.62 23.90 29.99
C SER A 5 47.60 23.86 28.85
N VAL A 6 47.81 22.91 27.94
CA VAL A 6 46.95 22.55 26.79
C VAL A 6 45.86 21.58 27.27
N MET A 7 44.64 21.77 26.76
CA MET A 7 43.46 20.93 26.98
C MET A 7 43.48 19.72 26.01
N THR A 8 43.33 18.51 26.54
CA THR A 8 42.81 17.31 25.84
C THR A 8 42.00 16.51 26.85
N SER A 9 40.69 16.33 26.61
CA SER A 9 39.83 15.46 27.42
C SER A 9 39.57 14.15 26.67
N PHE A 10 40.04 13.05 27.25
CA PHE A 10 39.70 11.69 26.87
C PHE A 10 38.38 11.25 27.54
N ALA A 11 37.59 10.49 26.80
CA ALA A 11 36.37 9.82 27.23
C ALA A 11 36.65 8.73 28.28
N SER A 12 35.73 8.56 29.23
CA SER A 12 35.63 7.37 30.07
C SER A 12 34.18 6.91 30.10
N GLY A 13 33.96 5.70 29.58
CA GLY A 13 32.66 5.06 29.48
C GLY A 13 32.08 4.63 30.83
N LEU A 14 30.76 4.48 30.84
CA LEU A 14 30.02 3.79 31.88
C LEU A 14 29.10 2.77 31.21
N THR A 15 29.50 1.51 31.25
CA THR A 15 28.67 0.36 30.88
C THR A 15 27.71 0.10 32.05
N VAL A 16 26.41 0.26 31.84
CA VAL A 16 25.39 -0.18 32.81
C VAL A 16 24.88 -1.54 32.37
N ALA A 17 25.17 -2.56 33.18
CA ALA A 17 24.69 -3.92 33.03
C ALA A 17 23.17 -3.99 33.29
N ALA A 18 22.47 -4.69 32.41
CA ALA A 18 21.04 -4.98 32.52
C ALA A 18 20.75 -5.90 33.72
N ALA A 19 19.80 -5.49 34.55
CA ALA A 19 19.12 -6.36 35.50
C ALA A 19 17.64 -6.41 35.12
N ALA A 20 17.15 -7.61 34.81
CA ALA A 20 15.76 -7.87 34.44
C ALA A 20 14.83 -7.78 35.66
N LEU A 21 13.95 -6.78 35.69
CA LEU A 21 12.72 -6.72 36.50
C LEU A 21 11.70 -5.78 35.80
N GLY A 22 10.55 -6.32 35.37
CA GLY A 22 9.30 -5.60 35.03
C GLY A 22 9.35 -4.64 33.84
N GLY A 23 8.76 -5.04 32.70
CA GLY A 23 8.67 -4.19 31.51
C GLY A 23 7.93 -2.88 31.76
N VAL A 24 8.61 -1.76 31.58
CA VAL A 24 8.02 -0.43 31.46
C VAL A 24 7.79 -0.20 29.97
N GLY A 25 6.54 -0.05 29.54
CA GLY A 25 6.21 0.19 28.14
C GLY A 25 6.82 1.49 27.60
N THR A 26 7.00 1.59 26.28
CA THR A 26 7.49 2.79 25.62
C THR A 26 6.33 3.72 25.23
N PRO A 27 6.53 5.05 25.22
CA PRO A 27 5.46 6.00 24.90
C PRO A 27 5.15 6.09 23.40
N ASP A 28 6.16 5.97 22.53
CA ASP A 28 5.98 6.03 21.08
C ASP A 28 6.66 4.81 20.42
N ALA A 29 6.15 4.36 19.28
CA ALA A 29 6.76 3.28 18.51
C ALA A 29 6.46 3.42 17.00
N TYR A 30 7.38 2.95 16.15
CA TYR A 30 7.10 2.77 14.74
C TYR A 30 6.58 1.35 14.49
N VAL A 31 5.43 1.23 13.84
CA VAL A 31 4.80 -0.04 13.44
C VAL A 31 4.31 0.10 12.01
N SER A 32 4.63 -0.86 11.15
CA SER A 32 4.36 -0.77 9.70
C SER A 32 4.94 0.49 9.05
N GLY A 33 6.04 1.02 9.60
CA GLY A 33 6.67 2.27 9.17
C GLY A 33 5.96 3.55 9.60
N LEU A 34 4.89 3.48 10.39
CA LEU A 34 4.14 4.63 10.88
C LEU A 34 4.37 4.88 12.36
N LEU A 35 4.50 6.16 12.75
CA LEU A 35 4.66 6.55 14.14
C LEU A 35 3.31 6.41 14.88
N HIS A 36 3.31 5.59 15.92
CA HIS A 36 2.22 5.42 16.86
C HIS A 36 2.58 6.15 18.15
N GLN A 37 1.78 7.15 18.52
CA GLN A 37 1.98 7.94 19.73
C GLN A 37 0.93 7.58 20.78
N THR A 38 1.35 7.40 22.01
CA THR A 38 0.40 7.17 23.10
C THR A 38 -0.34 8.43 23.50
N LEU A 39 -1.63 8.26 23.80
CA LEU A 39 -2.48 9.34 24.30
C LEU A 39 -2.66 9.17 25.80
N ASN A 40 -2.44 10.26 26.54
CA ASN A 40 -2.56 10.33 28.00
C ASN A 40 -1.66 9.31 28.73
N GLY A 41 -2.26 8.45 29.58
CA GLY A 41 -1.55 7.52 30.45
C GLY A 41 -1.24 6.15 29.82
N VAL A 42 -1.46 5.99 28.52
CA VAL A 42 -1.26 4.74 27.80
C VAL A 42 0.23 4.43 27.63
N SER A 43 0.56 3.14 27.60
CA SER A 43 1.91 2.68 27.29
C SER A 43 1.86 1.54 26.28
N ILE A 44 2.79 1.56 25.32
CA ILE A 44 2.96 0.47 24.35
C ILE A 44 3.73 -0.65 25.03
N THR A 45 3.12 -1.83 25.12
CA THR A 45 3.66 -2.98 25.84
C THR A 45 4.32 -4.00 24.92
N ASN A 46 3.91 -4.06 23.66
CA ASN A 46 4.43 -5.00 22.69
C ASN A 46 4.31 -4.47 21.25
N VAL A 47 5.34 -4.71 20.44
CA VAL A 47 5.35 -4.50 18.98
C VAL A 47 5.91 -5.74 18.32
N GLN A 48 5.14 -6.36 17.44
CA GLN A 48 5.54 -7.57 16.71
C GLN A 48 5.06 -7.51 15.27
N GLY A 49 6.01 -7.46 14.33
CA GLY A 49 5.69 -7.29 12.91
C GLY A 49 4.85 -6.03 12.71
N ARG A 50 3.67 -6.18 12.10
CA ARG A 50 2.71 -5.10 11.85
C ARG A 50 1.71 -4.90 13.00
N ARG A 51 1.96 -5.43 14.20
CA ARG A 51 1.03 -5.40 15.35
C ARG A 51 1.57 -4.59 16.52
N LEU A 52 0.68 -3.89 17.19
CA LEU A 52 0.94 -3.10 18.39
C LEU A 52 -0.07 -3.46 19.48
N THR A 53 0.41 -3.64 20.70
CA THR A 53 -0.42 -3.75 21.91
C THR A 53 -0.13 -2.56 22.80
N ALA A 54 -1.19 -1.84 23.16
CA ALA A 54 -1.16 -0.76 24.13
C ALA A 54 -2.00 -1.13 25.35
N CYS A 55 -1.52 -0.88 26.56
CA CYS A 55 -2.24 -1.18 27.79
C CYS A 55 -2.83 0.07 28.43
N CYS A 56 -3.49 -0.16 29.57
CA CYS A 56 -3.62 0.86 30.58
C CYS A 56 -4.55 2.01 30.15
N LEU A 57 -5.52 1.66 29.29
CA LEU A 57 -6.64 2.53 28.97
C LEU A 57 -7.48 2.74 30.24
N GLY A 58 -7.66 3.99 30.63
CA GLY A 58 -8.56 4.36 31.70
C GLY A 58 -10.02 4.43 31.24
N SER A 59 -10.88 4.80 32.17
CA SER A 59 -12.33 4.91 31.96
C SER A 59 -12.75 6.25 31.33
N SER A 60 -11.79 7.10 30.93
CA SER A 60 -12.06 8.47 30.44
C SER A 60 -12.56 8.50 29.00
N GLY A 61 -12.25 7.46 28.22
CA GLY A 61 -12.50 7.40 26.79
C GLY A 61 -11.62 8.31 25.95
N GLN A 62 -10.57 8.87 26.55
CA GLN A 62 -9.55 9.69 25.89
C GLN A 62 -8.22 8.97 25.75
N ASP A 63 -8.05 7.88 26.49
CA ASP A 63 -6.85 7.06 26.45
C ASP A 63 -6.83 6.25 25.17
N GLY A 64 -5.67 6.17 24.53
CA GLY A 64 -5.56 5.54 23.22
C GLY A 64 -4.20 5.66 22.58
N VAL A 65 -4.19 5.48 21.26
CA VAL A 65 -3.01 5.61 20.40
C VAL A 65 -3.40 6.45 19.18
N GLU A 66 -2.53 7.37 18.80
CA GLU A 66 -2.66 8.18 17.59
C GLU A 66 -1.63 7.72 16.56
N ILE A 67 -2.10 7.34 15.37
CA ILE A 67 -1.26 6.91 14.25
C ILE A 67 -1.01 8.13 13.38
N GLN A 68 0.25 8.53 13.25
CA GLN A 68 0.66 9.65 12.42
C GLN A 68 0.69 9.20 10.96
N LEU A 69 -0.13 9.85 10.13
CA LEU A 69 -0.21 9.60 8.69
C LEU A 69 0.50 10.70 7.90
N ASN A 70 0.15 11.97 8.19
CA ASN A 70 0.54 13.15 7.42
C ASN A 70 0.39 12.94 5.90
N SER A 71 -0.79 12.46 5.49
CA SER A 71 -1.06 12.03 4.12
C SER A 71 -2.20 12.81 3.49
N ALA A 72 -2.06 13.18 2.21
CA ALA A 72 -3.15 13.78 1.43
C ALA A 72 -4.13 12.72 0.92
N TRP A 73 -3.67 11.47 0.80
CA TRP A 73 -4.50 10.34 0.36
C TRP A 73 -5.17 9.60 1.51
N GLY A 74 -4.62 9.73 2.72
CA GLY A 74 -5.12 9.09 3.92
C GLY A 74 -4.37 7.81 4.27
N GLY A 75 -5.05 6.88 4.93
CA GLY A 75 -4.44 5.70 5.49
C GLY A 75 -5.43 4.87 6.29
N ALA A 76 -4.93 3.76 6.81
CA ALA A 76 -5.76 2.78 7.48
C ALA A 76 -5.10 2.16 8.71
N THR A 77 -5.91 1.47 9.50
CA THR A 77 -5.47 0.58 10.58
C THR A 77 -6.57 -0.41 10.92
N ALA A 78 -6.19 -1.61 11.37
CA ALA A 78 -7.10 -2.57 11.98
C ALA A 78 -7.03 -2.49 13.51
N VAL A 79 -8.20 -2.36 14.14
CA VAL A 79 -8.37 -2.28 15.58
C VAL A 79 -9.10 -3.51 16.08
N GLU A 80 -8.60 -4.17 17.11
CA GLU A 80 -9.34 -5.24 17.77
C GLU A 80 -10.59 -4.66 18.46
N ILE A 81 -11.76 -5.19 18.12
CA ILE A 81 -13.03 -4.66 18.60
C ILE A 81 -13.78 -5.58 19.56
N GLN A 82 -13.15 -6.65 20.07
CA GLN A 82 -13.83 -7.59 20.96
C GLN A 82 -14.42 -6.89 22.19
N HIS A 83 -13.71 -5.90 22.73
CA HIS A 83 -14.18 -5.14 23.88
C HIS A 83 -15.39 -4.25 23.57
N ALA A 84 -15.58 -3.78 22.33
CA ALA A 84 -16.69 -2.87 21.98
C ALA A 84 -18.06 -3.53 22.09
N PHE A 85 -18.13 -4.86 22.27
CA PHE A 85 -19.36 -5.61 22.48
C PHE A 85 -19.71 -5.79 23.97
N VAL A 86 -18.90 -5.24 24.89
CA VAL A 86 -19.20 -5.25 26.33
C VAL A 86 -20.17 -4.11 26.65
N PRO A 87 -21.30 -4.34 27.34
CA PRO A 87 -22.24 -3.27 27.67
C PRO A 87 -21.58 -2.10 28.41
N GLY A 88 -21.75 -0.88 27.90
CA GLY A 88 -21.16 0.33 28.47
C GLY A 88 -19.72 0.62 28.02
N SER A 89 -19.11 -0.27 27.23
CA SER A 89 -17.83 0.01 26.59
C SER A 89 -17.99 0.94 25.39
N GLU A 90 -16.90 1.59 25.04
CA GLU A 90 -16.84 2.46 23.89
C GLU A 90 -15.47 2.39 23.20
N MET A 91 -15.50 2.37 21.87
CA MET A 91 -14.31 2.61 21.03
C MET A 91 -14.61 3.67 19.98
N ARG A 92 -13.63 4.54 19.73
CA ARG A 92 -13.70 5.62 18.74
C ARG A 92 -12.48 5.58 17.83
N ILE A 93 -12.70 5.84 16.55
CA ILE A 93 -11.67 6.25 15.61
C ILE A 93 -12.02 7.66 15.12
N ARG A 94 -11.05 8.56 15.19
CA ARG A 94 -11.21 9.99 14.91
C ARG A 94 -10.13 10.46 13.94
N PRO A 95 -10.44 10.66 12.64
CA PRO A 95 -9.52 11.29 11.71
C PRO A 95 -9.25 12.74 12.10
N ARG A 96 -7.98 13.14 12.13
CA ARG A 96 -7.53 14.52 12.35
C ARG A 96 -7.00 15.10 11.06
N GLY A 97 -7.40 16.32 10.72
CA GLY A 97 -6.89 17.05 9.57
C GLY A 97 -5.51 17.68 9.83
N TRP A 98 -4.82 18.12 8.78
CA TRP A 98 -3.58 18.91 8.90
C TRP A 98 -3.73 20.24 9.65
N ASP A 99 -4.96 20.73 9.79
CA ASP A 99 -5.28 21.88 10.63
C ASP A 99 -5.31 21.56 12.14
N GLY A 100 -5.04 20.31 12.51
CA GLY A 100 -5.00 19.83 13.89
C GLY A 100 -6.36 19.49 14.50
N THR A 101 -7.46 19.71 13.76
CA THR A 101 -8.82 19.47 14.27
C THR A 101 -9.36 18.09 13.89
N ILE A 102 -10.23 17.54 14.74
CA ILE A 102 -10.95 16.29 14.44
C ILE A 102 -11.96 16.56 13.32
N LYS A 103 -12.06 15.62 12.37
CA LYS A 103 -12.89 15.75 11.15
C LYS A 103 -14.10 14.83 11.14
N GLY A 104 -14.04 13.79 11.94
CA GLY A 104 -15.19 12.94 12.22
C GLY A 104 -14.93 12.05 13.43
N THR A 105 -15.98 11.42 13.90
CA THR A 105 -15.94 10.39 14.93
C THR A 105 -16.76 9.21 14.47
N VAL A 106 -16.10 8.08 14.28
CA VAL A 106 -16.79 6.79 14.16
C VAL A 106 -16.64 6.08 15.49
N ARG A 107 -17.78 5.64 16.05
CA ARG A 107 -17.88 5.13 17.42
C ARG A 107 -18.66 3.83 17.44
N MET A 108 -18.13 2.84 18.15
CA MET A 108 -18.86 1.65 18.57
C MET A 108 -19.15 1.75 20.06
N THR A 109 -20.42 1.60 20.45
CA THR A 109 -20.86 1.59 21.85
C THR A 109 -21.48 0.24 22.17
N GLY A 110 -20.95 -0.46 23.17
CA GLY A 110 -21.43 -1.78 23.55
C GLY A 110 -22.78 -1.73 24.26
N SER A 111 -23.69 -2.62 23.89
CA SER A 111 -25.05 -2.72 24.41
C SER A 111 -25.40 -4.16 24.80
N SER A 112 -26.54 -4.36 25.46
CA SER A 112 -27.02 -5.71 25.78
C SER A 112 -27.49 -6.42 24.50
N GLY A 113 -26.62 -7.24 23.91
CA GLY A 113 -26.92 -8.03 22.70
C GLY A 113 -26.06 -7.71 21.47
N GLY A 114 -25.18 -6.69 21.54
CA GLY A 114 -24.29 -6.31 20.45
C GLY A 114 -23.60 -4.97 20.72
N SER A 115 -23.39 -4.20 19.66
CA SER A 115 -22.91 -2.82 19.73
C SER A 115 -23.71 -1.93 18.78
N THR A 116 -23.71 -0.64 19.03
CA THR A 116 -24.24 0.36 18.09
C THR A 116 -23.08 1.12 17.46
N LEU A 117 -23.01 1.09 16.13
CA LEU A 117 -22.08 1.88 15.33
C LEU A 117 -22.72 3.23 14.98
N THR A 118 -22.09 4.31 15.40
CA THR A 118 -22.48 5.68 15.03
C THR A 118 -21.33 6.36 14.30
N ALA A 119 -21.64 7.20 13.33
CA ALA A 119 -20.66 8.02 12.63
C ALA A 119 -21.15 9.46 12.55
N ASP A 120 -20.25 10.41 12.79
CA ASP A 120 -20.50 11.85 12.71
C ASP A 120 -19.31 12.55 12.06
N PHE A 121 -19.55 13.27 10.98
CA PHE A 121 -18.57 14.03 10.21
C PHE A 121 -18.96 15.52 10.13
N SER A 122 -19.79 16.03 11.05
CA SER A 122 -20.17 17.45 11.04
C SER A 122 -18.96 18.39 11.20
N ASP A 123 -17.91 17.94 11.88
CA ASP A 123 -16.70 18.74 12.13
C ASP A 123 -15.85 18.99 10.86
N MET A 124 -16.04 18.21 9.80
CA MET A 124 -15.50 18.53 8.46
C MET A 124 -16.48 19.32 7.58
N GLY A 125 -17.63 19.72 8.12
CA GLY A 125 -18.66 20.48 7.43
C GLY A 125 -19.72 19.63 6.71
N ALA A 126 -19.77 18.32 6.99
CA ALA A 126 -20.78 17.46 6.39
C ALA A 126 -22.18 17.76 6.92
N THR A 127 -23.16 17.82 6.01
CA THR A 127 -24.58 18.01 6.34
C THR A 127 -25.42 16.76 6.11
N SER A 128 -24.86 15.78 5.42
CA SER A 128 -25.43 14.45 5.20
C SER A 128 -24.30 13.41 5.26
N LEU A 129 -24.66 12.15 5.45
CA LEU A 129 -23.69 11.06 5.47
C LEU A 129 -24.29 9.89 4.70
N HIS A 130 -23.87 9.73 3.46
CA HIS A 130 -24.28 8.57 2.67
C HIS A 130 -23.57 7.32 3.18
N TYR A 131 -24.26 6.19 3.20
CA TYR A 131 -23.66 4.90 3.50
C TYR A 131 -24.08 3.83 2.50
N GLU A 132 -23.17 2.89 2.30
CA GLU A 132 -23.40 1.62 1.61
C GLU A 132 -22.90 0.50 2.51
N ASP A 133 -23.65 -0.58 2.58
CA ASP A 133 -23.40 -1.72 3.47
C ASP A 133 -23.41 -3.00 2.63
N TYR A 134 -22.31 -3.71 2.67
CA TYR A 134 -22.04 -4.91 1.89
C TYR A 134 -21.82 -6.10 2.82
N ASP A 135 -22.34 -7.26 2.42
CA ASP A 135 -22.11 -8.51 3.13
C ASP A 135 -20.71 -9.09 2.84
N ALA A 136 -20.45 -10.30 3.38
CA ALA A 136 -19.17 -10.99 3.22
C ALA A 136 -18.83 -11.36 1.76
N ASN A 137 -19.83 -11.42 0.87
CA ASN A 137 -19.65 -11.74 -0.55
C ASN A 137 -19.58 -10.48 -1.41
N GLY A 138 -19.54 -9.29 -0.79
CA GLY A 138 -19.57 -8.03 -1.52
C GLY A 138 -20.95 -7.64 -2.05
N ALA A 139 -22.03 -8.33 -1.66
CA ALA A 139 -23.38 -7.96 -2.09
C ALA A 139 -23.90 -6.78 -1.28
N LEU A 140 -24.45 -5.76 -1.95
CA LEU A 140 -25.05 -4.60 -1.30
C LEU A 140 -26.34 -5.01 -0.56
N VAL A 141 -26.33 -4.88 0.77
CA VAL A 141 -27.45 -5.22 1.66
C VAL A 141 -28.16 -4.00 2.25
N GLY A 142 -27.55 -2.81 2.16
CA GLY A 142 -28.16 -1.57 2.60
C GLY A 142 -27.47 -0.35 1.99
N GLN A 143 -28.23 0.72 1.73
CA GLN A 143 -27.68 2.00 1.29
C GLN A 143 -28.63 3.15 1.65
N GLY A 144 -28.11 4.38 1.69
CA GLY A 144 -28.91 5.60 1.88
C GLY A 144 -28.24 6.61 2.81
N GLU A 145 -29.06 7.40 3.51
CA GLU A 145 -28.55 8.28 4.57
C GLU A 145 -28.27 7.48 5.85
N PHE A 146 -27.14 7.76 6.49
CA PHE A 146 -26.70 7.05 7.68
C PHE A 146 -27.77 7.19 8.79
N PRO A 147 -28.27 6.08 9.35
CA PRO A 147 -29.42 6.11 10.24
C PRO A 147 -29.18 6.95 11.51
N VAL A 148 -30.18 7.77 11.86
CA VAL A 148 -30.22 8.47 13.15
C VAL A 148 -30.35 7.41 14.25
N GLY A 149 -29.32 7.31 15.11
CA GLY A 149 -29.21 6.27 16.13
C GLY A 149 -28.21 5.17 15.79
N GLY A 150 -27.64 5.17 14.58
CA GLY A 150 -26.58 4.25 14.17
C GLY A 150 -27.06 2.92 13.62
N ILE A 151 -26.10 2.06 13.30
CA ILE A 151 -26.30 0.71 12.77
C ILE A 151 -26.03 -0.29 13.90
N GLU A 152 -26.92 -1.27 14.06
CA GLU A 152 -26.69 -2.37 15.00
C GLU A 152 -25.61 -3.31 14.48
N MET A 153 -24.66 -3.63 15.35
CA MET A 153 -23.55 -4.52 15.10
C MET A 153 -23.70 -5.74 16.01
N ILE A 154 -23.84 -6.91 15.39
CA ILE A 154 -23.85 -8.19 16.09
C ILE A 154 -22.43 -8.79 15.95
N PRO A 155 -21.83 -9.31 17.04
CA PRO A 155 -20.47 -9.81 16.98
C PRO A 155 -20.33 -10.92 15.93
N PRO A 156 -19.43 -10.78 14.94
CA PRO A 156 -19.50 -11.60 13.73
C PRO A 156 -18.69 -12.91 13.82
N CYS A 157 -17.83 -13.09 14.83
CA CYS A 157 -16.83 -14.16 14.83
C CYS A 157 -17.34 -15.44 15.50
N ILE A 158 -18.34 -16.09 14.90
CA ILE A 158 -18.86 -17.38 15.38
C ILE A 158 -18.04 -18.55 14.82
N ASN A 159 -17.49 -18.39 13.61
CA ASN A 159 -16.73 -19.43 12.92
C ASN A 159 -15.47 -18.84 12.24
N PRO A 160 -14.30 -19.50 12.39
CA PRO A 160 -14.03 -20.62 13.30
C PRO A 160 -13.98 -20.19 14.78
N PRO A 161 -14.18 -21.13 15.73
CA PRO A 161 -14.05 -20.84 17.15
C PRO A 161 -12.65 -20.33 17.52
N GLY A 162 -12.57 -19.22 18.25
CA GLY A 162 -11.30 -18.59 18.63
C GLY A 162 -10.90 -17.39 17.76
N SER A 163 -11.69 -17.07 16.73
CA SER A 163 -11.52 -15.85 15.95
C SER A 163 -11.77 -14.58 16.78
N VAL A 164 -10.95 -13.57 16.54
CA VAL A 164 -11.03 -12.26 17.19
C VAL A 164 -11.57 -11.24 16.18
N PRO A 165 -12.58 -10.42 16.54
CA PRO A 165 -13.13 -9.42 15.65
C PRO A 165 -12.20 -8.21 15.55
N PHE A 166 -11.90 -7.81 14.32
CA PHE A 166 -11.17 -6.60 13.98
C PHE A 166 -12.05 -5.68 13.15
N TRP A 167 -11.89 -4.38 13.38
CA TRP A 167 -12.42 -3.33 12.54
C TRP A 167 -11.26 -2.69 11.80
N TYR A 168 -11.16 -2.94 10.51
CA TYR A 168 -10.26 -2.24 9.60
C TYR A 168 -10.92 -0.94 9.18
N PHE A 169 -10.33 0.19 9.56
CA PHE A 169 -10.78 1.52 9.22
C PHE A 169 -9.83 2.12 8.20
N LEU A 170 -10.35 2.43 7.02
CA LEU A 170 -9.64 3.09 5.94
C LEU A 170 -10.27 4.47 5.72
N ALA A 171 -9.46 5.51 5.77
CA ALA A 171 -9.83 6.84 5.31
C ALA A 171 -9.05 7.12 4.03
N THR A 172 -9.74 7.30 2.91
CA THR A 172 -9.11 7.53 1.61
C THR A 172 -9.67 8.75 0.91
N TRP A 173 -8.81 9.46 0.20
CA TRP A 173 -9.20 10.47 -0.77
C TRP A 173 -9.65 9.80 -2.07
N ASN A 174 -10.80 10.19 -2.60
CA ASN A 174 -11.24 9.83 -3.94
C ASN A 174 -11.00 11.04 -4.88
N PRO A 175 -10.04 10.97 -5.82
CA PRO A 175 -9.73 12.07 -6.72
C PRO A 175 -10.82 12.34 -7.76
N ASN A 176 -11.61 11.32 -8.13
CA ASN A 176 -12.66 11.44 -9.15
C ASN A 176 -13.85 12.24 -8.62
N THR A 177 -14.28 11.95 -7.40
CA THR A 177 -15.40 12.65 -6.74
C THR A 177 -14.93 13.85 -5.91
N GLN A 178 -13.62 14.03 -5.75
CA GLN A 178 -13.00 15.03 -4.88
C GLN A 178 -13.57 15.01 -3.46
N SER A 179 -13.74 13.81 -2.91
CA SER A 179 -14.33 13.60 -1.58
C SER A 179 -13.54 12.59 -0.77
N TRP A 180 -13.63 12.70 0.55
CA TRP A 180 -13.12 11.69 1.47
C TRP A 180 -14.13 10.55 1.61
N VAL A 181 -13.64 9.33 1.55
CA VAL A 181 -14.40 8.10 1.75
C VAL A 181 -13.83 7.36 2.96
N PHE A 182 -14.72 6.89 3.83
CA PHE A 182 -14.34 6.15 5.04
C PHE A 182 -14.94 4.74 4.97
N THR A 183 -14.06 3.74 4.84
CA THR A 183 -14.45 2.34 4.69
C THR A 183 -14.17 1.59 5.99
N LEU A 184 -15.18 0.89 6.48
CA LEU A 184 -15.14 0.08 7.69
C LEU A 184 -15.33 -1.38 7.30
N GLN A 185 -14.28 -2.18 7.39
CA GLN A 185 -14.37 -3.62 7.16
C GLN A 185 -14.32 -4.36 8.49
N PHE A 186 -15.34 -5.17 8.75
CA PHE A 186 -15.42 -6.01 9.93
C PHE A 186 -14.86 -7.38 9.59
N ARG A 187 -13.68 -7.66 10.11
CA ARG A 187 -12.91 -8.88 9.83
C ARG A 187 -12.92 -9.80 11.04
N CYS A 188 -12.93 -11.11 10.79
CA CYS A 188 -12.63 -12.10 11.83
C CYS A 188 -11.27 -12.71 11.53
N ILE A 189 -10.35 -12.59 12.49
CA ILE A 189 -8.99 -13.09 12.35
C ILE A 189 -8.80 -14.29 13.26
N VAL A 190 -8.33 -15.40 12.70
CA VAL A 190 -7.90 -16.56 13.48
C VAL A 190 -6.46 -16.30 13.95
N PRO A 191 -6.18 -16.24 15.27
CA PRO A 191 -4.82 -16.02 15.74
C PRO A 191 -3.89 -17.18 15.36
N GLY A 192 -2.90 -16.95 14.51
CA GLY A 192 -1.89 -17.94 14.12
C GLY A 192 -1.25 -17.59 12.78
N PRO A 193 -0.01 -18.00 12.48
CA PRO A 193 0.61 -17.74 11.17
C PRO A 193 0.24 -18.81 10.12
N PRO A 194 -0.16 -18.44 8.89
CA PRO A 194 -0.56 -17.10 8.47
C PRO A 194 -1.90 -16.69 9.11
N ASP A 195 -2.04 -15.41 9.47
CA ASP A 195 -3.31 -14.89 9.98
C ASP A 195 -4.32 -14.96 8.83
N ASP A 196 -5.25 -15.90 8.89
CA ASP A 196 -6.37 -15.96 7.95
C ASP A 196 -7.44 -14.96 8.42
N SER A 197 -7.87 -14.10 7.51
CA SER A 197 -8.87 -13.07 7.78
C SER A 197 -9.97 -13.11 6.73
N SER A 198 -11.20 -13.30 7.17
CA SER A 198 -12.38 -13.09 6.32
C SER A 198 -13.01 -11.74 6.62
N THR A 199 -13.25 -10.94 5.58
CA THR A 199 -14.10 -9.75 5.70
C THR A 199 -15.55 -10.21 5.70
N ASN A 200 -16.26 -9.94 6.79
CA ASN A 200 -17.63 -10.42 6.97
C ASN A 200 -18.69 -9.37 6.61
N ARG A 201 -18.31 -8.09 6.63
CA ARG A 201 -19.17 -6.95 6.32
C ARG A 201 -18.31 -5.74 6.00
N THR A 202 -18.72 -4.94 5.03
CA THR A 202 -18.07 -3.67 4.68
C THR A 202 -19.10 -2.56 4.71
N ILE A 203 -18.83 -1.49 5.46
CA ILE A 203 -19.64 -0.27 5.45
C ILE A 203 -18.79 0.86 4.89
N VAL A 204 -19.25 1.46 3.80
CA VAL A 204 -18.64 2.63 3.16
C VAL A 204 -19.42 3.86 3.60
N LEU A 205 -18.72 4.91 4.03
CA LEU A 205 -19.30 6.18 4.46
C LEU A 205 -18.76 7.32 3.61
N THR A 206 -19.66 8.09 3.02
CA THR A 206 -19.34 9.23 2.15
C THR A 206 -20.01 10.50 2.70
N PRO A 207 -19.25 11.38 3.38
CA PRO A 207 -19.80 12.62 3.92
C PRO A 207 -20.20 13.60 2.82
N GLY A 208 -21.44 14.10 2.87
CA GLY A 208 -21.96 15.08 1.92
C GLY A 208 -21.67 16.51 2.38
N LEU A 209 -20.81 17.21 1.64
CA LEU A 209 -20.45 18.61 1.89
C LEU A 209 -21.35 19.57 1.10
N PRO A 210 -21.87 20.65 1.71
CA PRO A 210 -22.55 21.71 0.97
C PRO A 210 -21.65 22.36 -0.09
N PRO A 211 -22.22 22.85 -1.22
CA PRO A 211 -21.45 23.55 -2.24
C PRO A 211 -20.63 24.72 -1.67
N GLY A 212 -19.34 24.78 -2.02
CA GLY A 212 -18.41 25.82 -1.56
C GLY A 212 -17.78 25.57 -0.19
N THR A 213 -18.10 24.46 0.47
CA THR A 213 -17.39 24.03 1.70
C THR A 213 -15.94 23.67 1.33
N PRO A 214 -14.92 24.19 2.03
CA PRO A 214 -13.54 23.80 1.80
C PRO A 214 -13.36 22.30 2.05
N VAL A 215 -12.82 21.60 1.06
CA VAL A 215 -12.51 20.18 1.18
C VAL A 215 -11.26 20.02 2.06
N LEU A 216 -11.27 19.00 2.91
CA LEU A 216 -10.13 18.65 3.74
C LEU A 216 -8.91 18.33 2.88
N ALA A 217 -7.82 19.07 3.04
CA ALA A 217 -6.61 18.93 2.23
C ALA A 217 -5.81 17.65 2.48
N GLY A 218 -5.92 17.08 3.68
CA GLY A 218 -5.14 15.92 4.10
C GLY A 218 -5.40 15.54 5.55
N LEU A 219 -5.02 14.31 5.90
CA LEU A 219 -5.08 13.76 7.24
C LEU A 219 -3.73 13.83 7.93
N ALA A 220 -3.71 14.40 9.12
CA ALA A 220 -2.55 14.36 10.00
C ALA A 220 -2.41 12.98 10.64
N SER A 221 -3.51 12.45 11.17
CA SER A 221 -3.47 11.25 12.00
C SER A 221 -4.84 10.57 12.11
N LEU A 222 -4.82 9.33 12.61
CA LEU A 222 -5.98 8.61 13.12
C LEU A 222 -5.85 8.46 14.63
N GLU A 223 -6.76 9.05 15.39
CA GLU A 223 -6.84 8.92 16.84
C GLU A 223 -7.77 7.74 17.20
N ILE A 224 -7.22 6.71 17.83
CA ILE A 224 -7.96 5.52 18.28
C ILE A 224 -8.01 5.53 19.80
N THR A 225 -9.21 5.62 20.37
CA THR A 225 -9.42 5.69 21.82
C THR A 225 -10.50 4.73 22.27
N GLY A 226 -10.42 4.25 23.51
CA GLY A 226 -11.44 3.38 24.10
C GLY A 226 -11.66 3.62 25.59
N THR A 227 -12.72 3.03 26.13
CA THR A 227 -13.00 2.98 27.58
C THR A 227 -12.88 1.56 28.08
N ASP A 228 -12.20 1.37 29.21
CA ASP A 228 -12.20 0.12 30.00
C ASP A 228 -11.75 -1.16 29.26
N ALA A 229 -11.23 -1.05 28.04
CA ALA A 229 -10.53 -2.13 27.35
C ALA A 229 -9.15 -2.28 28.00
N GLY A 230 -8.93 -3.32 28.81
CA GLY A 230 -7.66 -3.50 29.52
C GLY A 230 -6.42 -3.37 28.61
N GLU A 231 -6.57 -3.74 27.34
CA GLU A 231 -5.60 -3.54 26.26
C GLU A 231 -6.29 -3.11 24.95
N LEU A 232 -5.57 -2.35 24.13
CA LEU A 232 -5.90 -1.98 22.76
C LEU A 232 -4.91 -2.66 21.82
N GLN A 233 -5.40 -3.43 20.87
CA GLN A 233 -4.57 -4.03 19.82
C GLN A 233 -4.82 -3.35 18.49
N LEU A 234 -3.74 -2.83 17.90
CA LEU A 234 -3.72 -2.25 16.57
C LEU A 234 -2.87 -3.12 15.66
N ARG A 235 -3.22 -3.17 14.37
CA ARG A 235 -2.42 -3.88 13.37
C ARG A 235 -2.60 -3.29 11.98
N ASP A 236 -1.69 -3.65 11.10
CA ASP A 236 -1.79 -3.41 9.66
C ASP A 236 -2.00 -1.93 9.32
N GLY A 237 -1.40 -1.03 10.11
CA GLY A 237 -1.34 0.38 9.79
C GLY A 237 -0.68 0.61 8.42
N SER A 238 -1.22 1.54 7.64
CA SER A 238 -0.76 1.82 6.28
C SER A 238 -1.09 3.25 5.85
N LEU A 239 -0.30 3.78 4.91
CA LEU A 239 -0.68 4.95 4.10
C LEU A 239 -1.47 4.47 2.89
N HIS A 240 -2.27 5.35 2.32
CA HIS A 240 -3.00 5.08 1.07
C HIS A 240 -2.47 5.92 -0.11
N THR A 241 -1.17 6.18 -0.11
CA THR A 241 -0.50 7.10 -1.05
C THR A 241 -0.78 6.72 -2.49
N LEU A 242 -1.22 7.68 -3.30
CA LEU A 242 -1.62 7.47 -4.70
C LEU A 242 -2.74 6.42 -4.89
N GLY A 243 -3.58 6.24 -3.86
CA GLY A 243 -4.70 5.31 -3.89
C GLY A 243 -4.32 3.86 -3.58
N LEU A 244 -3.07 3.60 -3.19
CA LEU A 244 -2.55 2.25 -2.93
C LEU A 244 -2.13 2.08 -1.47
N GLU A 245 -2.42 0.91 -0.90
CA GLU A 245 -2.04 0.61 0.47
C GLU A 245 -0.53 0.37 0.59
N CYS A 246 0.14 1.18 1.40
CA CYS A 246 1.59 1.19 1.56
C CYS A 246 2.01 1.04 3.02
N TRP A 247 3.01 0.21 3.31
CA TRP A 247 3.59 0.06 4.66
C TRP A 247 5.11 -0.14 4.63
N GLY A 248 5.77 0.25 5.74
CA GLY A 248 7.19 0.08 5.94
C GLY A 248 7.60 -1.37 6.16
N LEU A 249 8.72 -1.76 5.56
CA LEU A 249 9.42 -3.03 5.74
C LEU A 249 10.61 -2.82 6.68
N GLY A 250 10.83 -3.80 7.57
CA GLY A 250 11.94 -3.75 8.52
C GLY A 250 11.83 -2.53 9.44
N GLN A 251 12.85 -1.68 9.42
CA GLN A 251 12.91 -0.41 10.16
C GLN A 251 12.49 0.81 9.32
N GLY A 252 12.06 0.62 8.08
CA GLY A 252 11.70 1.71 7.17
C GLY A 252 10.54 2.56 7.71
N HIS A 253 10.72 3.87 7.72
CA HIS A 253 9.71 4.85 8.16
C HIS A 253 9.06 5.51 6.95
N LEU A 254 7.73 5.48 6.86
CA LEU A 254 7.00 6.06 5.75
C LEU A 254 6.61 7.52 6.00
N SER A 255 6.62 8.30 4.94
CA SER A 255 6.05 9.64 4.88
C SER A 255 5.64 9.99 3.46
N GLU A 256 4.78 10.98 3.32
CA GLU A 256 4.52 11.64 2.03
C GLU A 256 5.33 12.94 1.98
N THR A 257 6.07 13.12 0.89
CA THR A 257 6.81 14.36 0.61
C THR A 257 6.38 14.96 -0.69
N CYS A 258 6.75 16.21 -0.88
CA CYS A 258 6.51 16.91 -2.13
C CYS A 258 7.55 18.00 -2.36
N ASP A 259 7.96 18.12 -3.61
CA ASP A 259 9.01 19.03 -4.04
C ASP A 259 8.48 20.45 -4.35
N ASN A 260 7.16 20.68 -4.35
CA ASN A 260 6.54 21.96 -4.69
C ASN A 260 6.36 22.87 -3.44
N PRO A 261 7.05 24.02 -3.35
CA PRO A 261 6.92 24.94 -2.22
C PRO A 261 5.55 25.65 -2.13
N GLY A 262 4.70 25.56 -3.16
CA GLY A 262 3.34 26.10 -3.18
C GLY A 262 2.27 25.19 -2.56
N GLY A 263 2.64 24.00 -2.08
CA GLY A 263 1.72 22.91 -1.78
C GLY A 263 1.56 21.98 -2.97
N CYS A 264 0.91 20.84 -2.76
CA CYS A 264 0.99 19.68 -3.64
C CYS A 264 -0.40 19.16 -3.91
N THR A 265 -0.69 18.88 -5.17
CA THR A 265 -1.88 18.09 -5.48
C THR A 265 -1.61 16.62 -5.12
N PRO A 266 -2.65 15.80 -4.87
CA PRO A 266 -2.48 14.38 -4.58
C PRO A 266 -1.60 13.64 -5.60
N GLU A 267 -1.60 14.09 -6.87
CA GLU A 267 -0.83 13.52 -7.97
C GLU A 267 0.66 13.92 -7.98
N GLU A 268 1.04 14.96 -7.22
CA GLU A 268 2.41 15.46 -7.09
C GLU A 268 3.16 14.88 -5.88
N ILE A 269 2.51 13.98 -5.13
CA ILE A 269 3.05 13.40 -3.90
C ILE A 269 4.04 12.28 -4.22
N THR A 270 5.12 12.27 -3.44
CA THR A 270 6.13 11.23 -3.42
C THR A 270 5.97 10.40 -2.15
N LEU A 271 5.85 9.08 -2.30
CA LEU A 271 5.94 8.15 -1.19
C LEU A 271 7.41 8.00 -0.80
N ARG A 272 7.76 8.43 0.40
CA ARG A 272 9.12 8.39 0.92
C ARG A 272 9.26 7.35 2.03
N CYS A 273 10.34 6.58 1.97
CA CYS A 273 10.75 5.68 3.05
C CYS A 273 12.15 6.06 3.54
N ASP A 274 12.25 6.48 4.80
CA ASP A 274 13.49 6.81 5.51
C ASP A 274 13.88 5.70 6.50
N ASN A 275 14.96 5.92 7.26
CA ASN A 275 15.48 4.97 8.27
C ASN A 275 15.83 3.59 7.69
N ILE A 276 16.43 3.61 6.50
CA ILE A 276 16.89 2.42 5.79
C ILE A 276 18.25 2.00 6.34
N GLY A 277 18.35 0.79 6.85
CA GLY A 277 19.61 0.21 7.31
C GLY A 277 20.45 -0.41 6.18
N SER A 278 21.63 -0.89 6.54
CA SER A 278 22.58 -1.49 5.61
C SER A 278 22.25 -2.94 5.23
N SER A 279 21.12 -3.48 5.69
CA SER A 279 20.76 -4.90 5.53
C SER A 279 20.19 -5.22 4.14
N GLY A 280 19.68 -4.20 3.44
CA GLY A 280 18.91 -4.38 2.20
C GLY A 280 17.50 -4.92 2.42
N GLN A 281 17.03 -5.02 3.67
CA GLN A 281 15.70 -5.55 4.02
C GLN A 281 14.70 -4.44 4.37
N ASP A 282 15.19 -3.23 4.64
CA ASP A 282 14.36 -2.09 4.99
C ASP A 282 13.83 -1.43 3.72
N GLY A 283 12.58 -0.96 3.77
CA GLY A 283 11.96 -0.32 2.62
C GLY A 283 10.45 -0.18 2.74
N VAL A 284 9.76 -0.31 1.61
CA VAL A 284 8.32 -0.13 1.48
C VAL A 284 7.69 -1.29 0.73
N ALA A 285 6.52 -1.72 1.18
CA ALA A 285 5.63 -2.63 0.46
C ALA A 285 4.35 -1.88 0.05
N ILE A 286 3.84 -2.24 -1.12
CA ILE A 286 2.67 -1.67 -1.77
C ILE A 286 1.75 -2.83 -2.13
N ASP A 287 0.52 -2.84 -1.63
CA ASP A 287 -0.52 -3.74 -2.12
C ASP A 287 -1.02 -3.24 -3.47
N LEU A 288 -0.99 -4.12 -4.47
CA LEU A 288 -1.45 -3.82 -5.82
C LEU A 288 -2.93 -4.15 -6.01
N GLY A 289 -3.57 -4.82 -5.05
CA GLY A 289 -4.92 -5.35 -5.20
C GLY A 289 -4.92 -6.76 -5.79
N HIS A 290 -6.11 -7.35 -5.92
CA HIS A 290 -6.27 -8.73 -6.40
C HIS A 290 -6.17 -8.86 -7.91
N ASP A 291 -6.37 -7.75 -8.62
CA ASP A 291 -6.58 -7.72 -10.06
C ASP A 291 -5.50 -6.93 -10.81
N ALA A 292 -4.32 -6.76 -10.21
CA ALA A 292 -3.29 -5.91 -10.81
C ALA A 292 -2.76 -6.53 -12.11
N GLY A 293 -3.22 -5.99 -13.25
CA GLY A 293 -2.75 -6.36 -14.58
C GLY A 293 -1.43 -5.67 -14.93
N SER A 294 -1.27 -4.42 -14.50
CA SER A 294 -0.02 -3.67 -14.68
C SER A 294 0.39 -2.85 -13.45
N LEU A 295 1.68 -2.59 -13.32
CA LEU A 295 2.30 -1.73 -12.31
C LEU A 295 3.27 -0.78 -13.00
N SER A 296 3.06 0.52 -12.83
CA SER A 296 4.05 1.55 -13.18
C SER A 296 4.57 2.20 -11.90
N LEU A 297 5.87 2.42 -11.81
CA LEU A 297 6.47 3.20 -10.72
C LEU A 297 7.78 3.86 -11.15
N ARG A 298 8.10 4.99 -10.53
CA ARG A 298 9.40 5.67 -10.67
C ARG A 298 10.05 5.73 -9.29
N SER A 299 11.29 5.27 -9.20
CA SER A 299 12.11 5.43 -8.00
C SER A 299 13.08 6.58 -8.19
N LYS A 300 13.18 7.49 -7.22
CA LYS A 300 14.31 8.42 -7.16
C LYS A 300 15.55 7.60 -7.00
N ARG A 301 16.49 7.86 -7.89
CA ARG A 301 17.86 7.47 -7.66
C ARG A 301 18.40 8.37 -6.55
N CYS A 302 19.02 7.82 -5.52
CA CYS A 302 19.63 8.67 -4.52
C CYS A 302 20.95 9.22 -5.11
N PRO A 303 21.04 10.54 -5.40
CA PRO A 303 22.13 11.09 -6.19
C PRO A 303 23.48 11.10 -5.45
N ASP A 304 23.46 11.00 -4.12
CA ASP A 304 24.63 11.00 -3.23
C ASP A 304 24.82 9.65 -2.52
N CYS A 305 24.32 8.57 -3.12
CA CYS A 305 24.37 7.24 -2.53
C CYS A 305 25.81 6.77 -2.31
N PRO A 306 26.13 6.15 -1.16
CA PRO A 306 27.45 5.55 -0.93
C PRO A 306 27.83 4.54 -2.03
N PRO A 307 29.13 4.36 -2.35
CA PRO A 307 29.55 3.33 -3.29
C PRO A 307 29.04 1.95 -2.87
N GLY A 308 28.43 1.20 -3.80
CA GLY A 308 27.88 -0.12 -3.53
C GLY A 308 26.44 -0.13 -2.99
N HIS A 309 25.78 1.03 -2.95
CA HIS A 309 24.36 1.14 -2.70
C HIS A 309 23.54 0.27 -3.67
N VAL A 310 22.57 -0.46 -3.14
CA VAL A 310 21.65 -1.30 -3.92
C VAL A 310 20.21 -0.88 -3.63
N THR A 311 19.44 -0.63 -4.67
CA THR A 311 17.99 -0.60 -4.63
C THR A 311 17.43 -1.87 -5.24
N LEU A 312 16.40 -2.43 -4.61
CA LEU A 312 15.83 -3.73 -4.96
C LEU A 312 14.31 -3.60 -5.09
N ILE A 313 13.80 -3.83 -6.29
CA ILE A 313 12.37 -3.90 -6.58
C ILE A 313 12.00 -5.37 -6.72
N LYS A 314 10.98 -5.80 -5.98
CA LYS A 314 10.41 -7.14 -6.06
C LYS A 314 8.92 -7.08 -6.31
N VAL A 315 8.45 -7.80 -7.32
CA VAL A 315 7.04 -8.01 -7.58
C VAL A 315 6.66 -9.41 -7.13
N TYR A 316 5.58 -9.53 -6.37
CA TYR A 316 5.06 -10.78 -5.83
C TYR A 316 3.70 -11.08 -6.42
N ASP A 317 3.40 -12.35 -6.61
CA ASP A 317 2.08 -12.83 -6.98
C ASP A 317 1.16 -13.07 -5.77
N ASN A 318 -0.07 -13.50 -6.02
CA ASN A 318 -1.05 -13.82 -4.99
C ASN A 318 -0.63 -15.01 -4.08
N GLU A 319 0.28 -15.87 -4.53
CA GLU A 319 0.86 -16.98 -3.76
C GLU A 319 2.12 -16.54 -2.97
N GLN A 320 2.46 -15.25 -2.97
CA GLN A 320 3.66 -14.69 -2.33
C GLN A 320 4.98 -15.19 -2.94
N ARG A 321 4.97 -15.71 -4.17
CA ARG A 321 6.17 -16.00 -4.94
C ARG A 321 6.72 -14.71 -5.53
N VAL A 322 8.05 -14.61 -5.65
CA VAL A 322 8.70 -13.47 -6.30
C VAL A 322 8.64 -13.68 -7.81
N MET A 323 7.79 -12.92 -8.49
CA MET A 323 7.67 -12.92 -9.95
C MET A 323 8.90 -12.33 -10.62
N MET A 324 9.40 -11.23 -10.06
CA MET A 324 10.57 -10.52 -10.55
C MET A 324 11.30 -9.88 -9.39
N SER A 325 12.62 -9.92 -9.42
CA SER A 325 13.50 -9.18 -8.54
C SER A 325 14.55 -8.42 -9.36
N ALA A 326 14.43 -7.09 -9.42
CA ALA A 326 15.36 -6.20 -10.09
C ALA A 326 16.24 -5.48 -9.05
N ALA A 327 17.54 -5.77 -9.06
CA ALA A 327 18.52 -5.07 -8.24
C ALA A 327 19.29 -4.08 -9.11
N SER A 328 19.33 -2.82 -8.67
CA SER A 328 20.10 -1.76 -9.30
C SER A 328 21.14 -1.20 -8.34
N SER A 329 22.35 -0.94 -8.84
CA SER A 329 23.41 -0.29 -8.07
C SER A 329 24.18 0.69 -8.92
N ASP A 330 24.42 1.88 -8.38
CA ASP A 330 25.17 2.91 -9.10
C ASP A 330 26.69 2.71 -8.95
N ASN A 331 27.35 2.62 -10.09
CA ASN A 331 28.79 2.51 -10.17
C ASN A 331 29.41 3.92 -10.26
N GLN A 332 29.88 4.43 -9.11
CA GLN A 332 30.47 5.77 -9.04
C GLN A 332 31.72 5.96 -9.90
N ALA A 333 32.42 4.89 -10.28
CA ALA A 333 33.62 5.01 -11.11
C ALA A 333 33.29 5.26 -12.58
N THR A 334 32.17 4.72 -13.07
CA THR A 334 31.74 4.83 -14.48
C THR A 334 30.54 5.75 -14.68
N GLY A 335 29.80 6.07 -13.60
CA GLY A 335 28.51 6.74 -13.66
C GLY A 335 27.38 5.88 -14.22
N ALA A 336 27.62 4.57 -14.43
CA ALA A 336 26.62 3.63 -14.91
C ALA A 336 25.77 3.10 -13.75
N THR A 337 24.59 2.58 -14.06
CA THR A 337 23.81 1.73 -13.15
C THR A 337 23.92 0.30 -13.62
N ASP A 338 24.38 -0.57 -12.73
CA ASP A 338 24.37 -2.01 -12.94
C ASP A 338 23.00 -2.55 -12.53
N LEU A 339 22.35 -3.28 -13.45
CA LEU A 339 21.04 -3.89 -13.28
C LEU A 339 21.15 -5.41 -13.40
N THR A 340 20.65 -6.13 -12.41
CA THR A 340 20.45 -7.58 -12.46
C THR A 340 18.98 -7.90 -12.24
N LEU A 341 18.44 -8.82 -13.03
CA LEU A 341 17.09 -9.37 -12.84
C LEU A 341 17.16 -10.83 -12.41
N ASP A 342 16.19 -11.24 -11.61
CA ASP A 342 16.01 -12.60 -11.12
C ASP A 342 14.52 -12.99 -11.21
N TYR A 343 14.25 -14.08 -11.92
CA TYR A 343 12.93 -14.68 -12.10
C TYR A 343 12.87 -16.10 -11.52
N THR A 344 13.85 -16.52 -10.72
CA THR A 344 13.91 -17.88 -10.17
C THR A 344 12.75 -18.21 -9.22
N GLY A 345 12.07 -17.18 -8.68
CA GLY A 345 10.86 -17.36 -7.86
C GLY A 345 9.65 -17.93 -8.62
N ILE A 346 9.68 -17.91 -9.96
CA ILE A 346 8.68 -18.51 -10.86
C ILE A 346 9.29 -19.57 -11.78
N ASP A 347 10.38 -20.21 -11.32
CA ASP A 347 11.12 -21.27 -12.00
C ASP A 347 11.75 -20.89 -13.35
N ALA A 348 11.83 -19.60 -13.69
CA ALA A 348 12.52 -19.14 -14.89
C ALA A 348 14.02 -18.95 -14.62
N LEU A 349 14.85 -19.71 -15.35
CA LEU A 349 16.32 -19.61 -15.28
C LEU A 349 16.90 -18.67 -16.33
N GLU A 350 16.11 -18.32 -17.33
CA GLU A 350 16.47 -17.50 -18.48
C GLU A 350 15.38 -16.44 -18.72
N TYR A 351 15.78 -15.30 -19.27
CA TYR A 351 14.87 -14.25 -19.69
C TYR A 351 15.38 -13.60 -20.98
N GLU A 352 14.45 -13.21 -21.84
CA GLU A 352 14.72 -12.44 -23.04
C GLU A 352 14.80 -10.94 -22.69
N VAL A 353 15.75 -10.26 -23.32
CA VAL A 353 15.90 -8.82 -23.26
C VAL A 353 15.79 -8.26 -24.68
N VAL A 354 14.91 -7.28 -24.85
CA VAL A 354 14.71 -6.58 -26.11
C VAL A 354 14.87 -5.09 -25.89
N LEU A 355 15.71 -4.43 -26.69
CA LEU A 355 15.99 -3.00 -26.60
C LEU A 355 15.29 -2.29 -27.77
N TYR A 356 14.67 -1.15 -27.50
CA TYR A 356 13.91 -0.39 -28.50
C TYR A 356 14.43 1.04 -28.61
N ASP A 357 14.35 1.63 -29.79
CA ASP A 357 14.58 3.06 -30.02
C ASP A 357 13.33 3.92 -29.73
N GLU A 358 13.43 5.24 -29.90
CA GLU A 358 12.34 6.22 -29.67
C GLU A 358 11.10 6.00 -30.57
N ASN A 359 11.23 5.20 -31.63
CA ASN A 359 10.18 4.88 -32.59
C ASN A 359 9.69 3.44 -32.45
N ASP A 360 9.99 2.79 -31.32
CA ASP A 360 9.61 1.42 -30.99
C ASP A 360 10.23 0.35 -31.91
N ASN A 361 11.31 0.66 -32.63
CA ASN A 361 12.04 -0.34 -33.40
C ASN A 361 13.02 -1.09 -32.50
N GLU A 362 13.08 -2.41 -32.64
CA GLU A 362 14.10 -3.23 -31.98
C GLU A 362 15.51 -2.87 -32.48
N ILE A 363 16.42 -2.64 -31.53
CA ILE A 363 17.83 -2.32 -31.77
C ILE A 363 18.74 -3.28 -31.03
N GLY A 364 19.89 -3.61 -31.61
CA GLY A 364 20.84 -4.57 -31.02
C GLY A 364 20.42 -6.04 -31.09
N GLY A 365 19.16 -6.33 -31.44
CA GLY A 365 18.59 -7.67 -31.48
C GLY A 365 18.17 -8.19 -30.10
N ALA A 366 17.18 -9.07 -30.03
CA ALA A 366 16.82 -9.79 -28.81
C ALA A 366 17.97 -10.70 -28.34
N PHE A 367 18.20 -10.73 -27.02
CA PHE A 367 19.20 -11.61 -26.42
C PHE A 367 18.68 -12.27 -25.14
N VAL A 368 19.13 -13.50 -24.91
CA VAL A 368 18.74 -14.30 -23.74
C VAL A 368 19.86 -14.24 -22.71
N LEU A 369 19.49 -13.86 -21.49
CA LEU A 369 20.38 -13.89 -20.34
C LEU A 369 20.01 -15.06 -19.43
N SER A 370 21.02 -15.62 -18.74
CA SER A 370 20.84 -16.72 -17.80
C SER A 370 21.46 -16.37 -16.45
N GLY A 371 20.71 -16.61 -15.38
CA GLY A 371 21.12 -16.26 -14.01
C GLY A 371 21.31 -14.74 -13.79
N LEU A 372 22.07 -14.39 -12.75
CA LEU A 372 22.29 -13.00 -12.30
C LEU A 372 23.38 -12.29 -13.11
N GLN A 373 23.15 -12.10 -14.41
CA GLN A 373 24.05 -11.32 -15.26
C GLN A 373 23.70 -9.83 -15.19
N ALA A 374 24.73 -8.99 -14.99
CA ALA A 374 24.55 -7.55 -14.90
C ALA A 374 24.56 -6.89 -16.28
N ILE A 375 23.57 -6.03 -16.52
CA ILE A 375 23.50 -5.09 -17.64
C ILE A 375 23.84 -3.71 -17.06
N ALA A 376 24.81 -3.00 -17.64
CA ALA A 376 25.08 -1.64 -17.23
C ALA A 376 24.35 -0.65 -18.15
N TYR A 377 23.77 0.39 -17.61
CA TYR A 377 23.11 1.43 -18.40
C TYR A 377 23.39 2.83 -17.86
N TRP A 378 23.37 3.82 -18.75
CA TRP A 378 23.48 5.23 -18.38
C TRP A 378 22.14 5.89 -18.55
N ASP A 379 21.51 6.16 -17.42
CA ASP A 379 20.28 6.92 -17.36
C ASP A 379 20.62 8.41 -17.40
N GLN A 380 20.23 9.07 -18.48
CA GLN A 380 20.47 10.50 -18.65
C GLN A 380 19.34 11.37 -18.09
N CYS A 381 18.50 10.82 -17.21
CA CYS A 381 17.38 11.54 -16.64
C CYS A 381 17.81 12.79 -15.85
N PRO A 382 17.57 14.02 -16.35
CA PRO A 382 17.86 15.22 -15.58
C PRO A 382 16.80 15.36 -14.47
N PRO A 383 17.19 15.75 -13.25
CA PRO A 383 16.22 16.06 -12.21
C PRO A 383 15.20 17.11 -12.71
N PRO A 384 13.88 16.94 -12.47
CA PRO A 384 13.25 15.93 -11.62
C PRO A 384 12.83 14.62 -12.34
N ARG A 385 13.11 14.46 -13.64
CA ARG A 385 12.66 13.28 -14.40
C ARG A 385 13.40 12.01 -13.95
N ARG A 386 12.76 10.85 -14.10
CA ARG A 386 13.25 9.55 -13.65
C ARG A 386 12.83 8.46 -14.64
N ALA A 387 13.67 7.44 -14.77
CA ALA A 387 13.27 6.23 -15.49
C ALA A 387 12.07 5.56 -14.80
N THR A 388 11.21 4.98 -15.62
CA THR A 388 9.99 4.30 -15.17
C THR A 388 10.18 2.80 -15.28
N TRP A 389 9.83 2.09 -14.21
CA TRP A 389 9.56 0.67 -14.25
C TRP A 389 8.10 0.48 -14.57
N PHE A 390 7.82 -0.23 -15.65
CA PHE A 390 6.47 -0.67 -16.00
C PHE A 390 6.49 -2.20 -16.04
N CYS A 391 5.57 -2.87 -15.37
CA CYS A 391 5.44 -4.32 -15.39
C CYS A 391 4.00 -4.68 -15.76
N GLN A 392 3.84 -5.66 -16.63
CA GLN A 392 2.56 -6.22 -17.04
C GLN A 392 2.68 -7.73 -16.98
N GLY A 393 1.96 -8.34 -16.05
CA GLY A 393 2.19 -9.74 -15.66
C GLY A 393 3.66 -10.01 -15.33
N TYR A 394 4.32 -10.86 -16.13
CA TYR A 394 5.72 -11.25 -15.95
C TYR A 394 6.72 -10.40 -16.73
N LYS A 395 6.24 -9.61 -17.69
CA LYS A 395 7.08 -8.77 -18.54
C LYS A 395 7.26 -7.42 -17.88
N CYS A 396 8.50 -6.96 -17.79
CA CYS A 396 8.81 -5.65 -17.26
C CYS A 396 9.61 -4.83 -18.26
N TRP A 397 9.43 -3.52 -18.21
CA TRP A 397 10.10 -2.53 -19.02
C TRP A 397 10.80 -1.53 -18.12
N LEU A 398 12.04 -1.19 -18.50
CA LEU A 398 12.72 0.00 -18.04
C LEU A 398 12.61 1.04 -19.15
N ILE A 399 11.90 2.12 -18.88
CA ILE A 399 11.61 3.19 -19.84
C ILE A 399 12.41 4.42 -19.43
N ALA A 400 13.23 4.94 -20.35
CA ALA A 400 13.98 6.16 -20.14
C ALA A 400 13.05 7.37 -20.02
N CYS A 401 13.48 8.42 -19.31
CA CYS A 401 12.77 9.71 -19.38
C CYS A 401 13.36 10.67 -20.43
N VAL A 402 14.53 10.34 -20.97
CA VAL A 402 15.20 11.03 -22.07
C VAL A 402 15.93 9.99 -22.89
N ASP A 403 15.65 9.98 -24.19
CA ASP A 403 16.36 9.16 -25.17
C ASP A 403 17.48 10.01 -25.80
N PRO A 404 18.67 9.43 -26.02
CA PRO A 404 19.01 8.01 -25.93
C PRO A 404 19.68 7.58 -24.62
N MET A 405 19.40 6.36 -24.14
CA MET A 405 20.23 5.63 -23.18
C MET A 405 21.31 4.80 -23.91
N GLU A 406 22.39 4.51 -23.19
CA GLU A 406 23.41 3.52 -23.60
C GLU A 406 23.32 2.29 -22.70
N PHE A 407 23.24 1.12 -23.31
CA PHE A 407 23.25 -0.19 -22.63
C PHE A 407 24.55 -0.93 -22.93
N VAL A 408 25.14 -1.55 -21.90
CA VAL A 408 26.27 -2.45 -22.01
C VAL A 408 25.83 -3.83 -21.58
N LEU A 409 25.85 -4.76 -22.54
CA LEU A 409 25.41 -6.14 -22.36
C LEU A 409 26.46 -6.99 -21.66
N PRO A 410 26.07 -8.12 -21.05
CA PRO A 410 27.00 -9.13 -20.58
C PRO A 410 27.97 -9.53 -21.72
N GLY A 411 29.27 -9.31 -21.51
CA GLY A 411 30.30 -9.49 -22.54
C GLY A 411 30.84 -8.21 -23.18
N GLY A 412 30.30 -7.04 -22.81
CA GLY A 412 30.85 -5.72 -23.15
C GLY A 412 30.34 -5.11 -24.47
N GLY A 413 29.32 -5.70 -25.09
CA GLY A 413 28.66 -5.11 -26.26
C GLY A 413 27.90 -3.85 -25.87
N VAL A 414 28.13 -2.74 -26.58
CA VAL A 414 27.46 -1.45 -26.34
C VAL A 414 26.31 -1.28 -27.34
N VAL A 415 25.12 -0.97 -26.85
CA VAL A 415 23.94 -0.63 -27.65
C VAL A 415 23.50 0.80 -27.29
N PRO A 416 23.80 1.80 -28.14
CA PRO A 416 23.34 3.17 -27.95
C PRO A 416 21.93 3.35 -28.52
N GLY A 417 21.24 4.43 -28.15
CA GLY A 417 19.96 4.77 -28.76
C GLY A 417 18.74 4.13 -28.09
N VAL A 418 18.91 3.54 -26.90
CA VAL A 418 17.85 2.80 -26.24
C VAL A 418 16.88 3.76 -25.57
N ALA A 419 15.61 3.68 -25.92
CA ALA A 419 14.51 4.40 -25.30
C ALA A 419 13.81 3.57 -24.21
N ARG A 420 13.67 2.28 -24.47
CA ARG A 420 13.12 1.32 -23.51
C ARG A 420 13.78 -0.04 -23.67
N ALA A 421 13.88 -0.76 -22.56
CA ALA A 421 14.33 -2.14 -22.52
C ALA A 421 13.23 -3.00 -21.91
N SER A 422 12.84 -4.09 -22.56
CA SER A 422 11.90 -5.08 -22.00
C SER A 422 12.64 -6.33 -21.52
N PHE A 423 12.09 -6.96 -20.49
CA PHE A 423 12.60 -8.16 -19.83
C PHE A 423 11.45 -9.14 -19.66
N GLU A 424 11.58 -10.33 -20.24
CA GLU A 424 10.52 -11.34 -20.25
C GLU A 424 11.07 -12.72 -19.87
N PRO A 425 10.58 -13.36 -18.78
CA PRO A 425 11.06 -14.67 -18.37
C PRO A 425 10.67 -15.75 -19.38
N LEU A 426 11.56 -16.71 -19.60
CA LEU A 426 11.34 -17.84 -20.49
C LEU A 426 11.05 -19.10 -19.69
N ASN A 427 10.12 -19.92 -20.18
CA ASN A 427 9.76 -21.23 -19.61
C ASN A 427 9.36 -21.19 -18.12
N HIS A 428 8.68 -20.13 -17.68
CA HIS A 428 8.24 -19.99 -16.29
C HIS A 428 7.00 -20.85 -15.98
N THR A 429 6.75 -21.09 -14.69
CA THR A 429 5.58 -21.81 -14.18
C THR A 429 4.53 -20.88 -13.56
N GLY A 430 4.84 -19.59 -13.41
CA GLY A 430 3.91 -18.59 -12.88
C GLY A 430 2.71 -18.37 -13.81
N SER A 431 1.50 -18.44 -13.25
CA SER A 431 0.25 -18.02 -13.90
C SER A 431 -0.58 -17.07 -13.04
N ALA A 432 -0.04 -16.63 -11.90
CA ALA A 432 -0.77 -15.79 -10.95
C ALA A 432 -0.61 -14.29 -11.28
N PRO A 433 -1.64 -13.46 -11.00
CA PRO A 433 -1.56 -12.01 -11.16
C PRO A 433 -0.62 -11.39 -10.13
N MET A 434 -0.15 -10.18 -10.44
CA MET A 434 0.64 -9.40 -9.49
C MET A 434 -0.21 -9.05 -8.27
N ARG A 435 0.38 -9.12 -7.08
CA ARG A 435 -0.30 -8.80 -5.81
C ARG A 435 0.39 -7.72 -5.00
N GLN A 436 1.71 -7.67 -5.06
CA GLN A 436 2.46 -6.78 -4.19
C GLN A 436 3.77 -6.35 -4.83
N CYS A 437 4.12 -5.08 -4.68
CA CYS A 437 5.45 -4.58 -4.98
C CYS A 437 6.19 -4.25 -3.68
N ARG A 438 7.45 -4.67 -3.56
CA ARG A 438 8.34 -4.25 -2.48
C ARG A 438 9.54 -3.53 -3.07
N VAL A 439 9.81 -2.34 -2.56
CA VAL A 439 11.05 -1.61 -2.86
C VAL A 439 11.84 -1.54 -1.57
N SER A 440 13.07 -2.04 -1.61
CA SER A 440 14.00 -2.04 -0.48
C SER A 440 15.33 -1.47 -0.92
N SER A 441 16.09 -0.97 0.04
CA SER A 441 17.34 -0.27 -0.27
C SER A 441 18.38 -0.46 0.83
N GLN A 442 19.60 -0.01 0.58
CA GLN A 442 20.72 -0.06 1.52
C GLN A 442 21.20 1.35 1.83
N ASP A 443 21.12 1.76 3.10
CA ASP A 443 21.70 3.01 3.62
C ASP A 443 21.18 4.33 3.01
N SER A 444 20.16 4.29 2.15
CA SER A 444 19.58 5.51 1.56
C SER A 444 18.05 5.48 1.55
N PRO A 445 17.41 6.66 1.67
CA PRO A 445 15.97 6.77 1.52
C PRO A 445 15.47 6.30 0.15
N ILE A 446 14.25 5.77 0.14
CA ILE A 446 13.51 5.42 -1.07
C ILE A 446 12.49 6.53 -1.30
N GLU A 447 12.36 6.99 -2.54
CA GLU A 447 11.35 7.98 -2.93
C GLU A 447 10.65 7.46 -4.20
N LEU A 448 9.37 7.11 -4.08
CA LEU A 448 8.56 6.53 -5.14
C LEU A 448 7.51 7.54 -5.64
N GLU A 449 7.38 7.64 -6.96
CA GLU A 449 6.49 8.58 -7.64
C GLU A 449 5.76 7.92 -8.80
N GLY A 450 4.58 8.45 -9.14
CA GLY A 450 3.80 7.97 -10.29
C GLY A 450 3.51 6.48 -10.19
N ILE A 451 3.24 6.01 -8.96
CA ILE A 451 2.84 4.62 -8.72
C ILE A 451 1.42 4.50 -9.24
N THR A 452 1.22 3.70 -10.27
CA THR A 452 -0.11 3.44 -10.83
C THR A 452 -0.26 1.94 -11.03
N VAL A 453 -1.43 1.44 -10.68
CA VAL A 453 -1.85 0.07 -10.98
C VAL A 453 -3.03 0.17 -11.94
N GLN A 454 -3.00 -0.63 -12.99
CA GLN A 454 -4.19 -0.83 -13.83
C GLN A 454 -4.73 -2.22 -13.55
N SER A 455 -6.04 -2.31 -13.39
CA SER A 455 -6.75 -3.59 -13.40
C SER A 455 -6.48 -4.31 -14.71
N ALA A 456 -6.52 -5.64 -14.66
CA ALA A 456 -6.56 -6.44 -15.87
C ALA A 456 -7.97 -6.33 -16.50
N ASP A 457 -8.30 -5.16 -17.05
CA ASP A 457 -9.61 -4.95 -17.68
C ASP A 457 -9.79 -5.97 -18.80
N GLY A 458 -10.95 -6.61 -18.84
CA GLY A 458 -11.22 -7.73 -19.74
C GLY A 458 -10.79 -9.11 -19.22
N ASP A 459 -10.05 -9.23 -18.11
CA ASP A 459 -9.76 -10.53 -17.48
C ASP A 459 -10.93 -10.89 -16.54
N LEU A 460 -11.96 -11.50 -17.11
CA LEU A 460 -13.21 -11.78 -16.41
C LEU A 460 -13.22 -13.17 -15.77
N ASN A 461 -12.19 -13.99 -15.99
CA ASN A 461 -12.00 -15.24 -15.25
C ASN A 461 -10.88 -15.13 -14.18
N CYS A 462 -10.16 -14.01 -14.15
CA CYS A 462 -9.04 -13.70 -13.26
C CYS A 462 -7.88 -14.72 -13.34
N ASP A 463 -7.59 -15.23 -14.54
CA ASP A 463 -6.47 -16.13 -14.81
C ASP A 463 -5.18 -15.40 -15.21
N GLY A 464 -5.21 -14.07 -15.24
CA GLY A 464 -4.08 -13.20 -15.54
C GLY A 464 -3.86 -12.96 -17.03
N ALA A 465 -4.74 -13.46 -17.90
CA ALA A 465 -4.76 -13.18 -19.33
C ALA A 465 -6.10 -12.55 -19.74
N VAL A 466 -6.08 -11.77 -20.82
CA VAL A 466 -7.30 -11.29 -21.49
C VAL A 466 -7.39 -12.02 -22.81
N ASP A 467 -8.14 -13.13 -22.84
CA ASP A 467 -8.24 -14.00 -24.00
C ASP A 467 -9.67 -14.53 -24.24
N ILE A 468 -9.80 -15.48 -25.19
CA ILE A 468 -11.10 -16.01 -25.58
C ILE A 468 -11.87 -16.69 -24.44
N LEU A 469 -11.18 -17.11 -23.37
CA LEU A 469 -11.76 -17.70 -22.18
C LEU A 469 -12.56 -16.68 -21.36
N ASP A 470 -12.25 -15.39 -21.48
CA ASP A 470 -12.96 -14.30 -20.80
C ASP A 470 -14.32 -13.95 -21.42
N ILE A 471 -14.61 -14.44 -22.63
CA ILE A 471 -15.87 -14.13 -23.31
C ILE A 471 -17.09 -14.65 -22.53
N ASN A 472 -17.06 -15.91 -22.06
CA ASN A 472 -18.19 -16.48 -21.33
C ASN A 472 -18.39 -15.81 -19.96
N PRO A 473 -17.33 -15.60 -19.14
CA PRO A 473 -17.38 -14.78 -17.94
C PRO A 473 -17.88 -13.35 -18.20
N PHE A 474 -17.41 -12.66 -19.25
CA PHE A 474 -17.86 -11.31 -19.62
C PHE A 474 -19.35 -11.25 -19.96
N VAL A 475 -19.83 -12.21 -20.77
CA VAL A 475 -21.27 -12.33 -21.07
C VAL A 475 -22.09 -12.62 -19.80
N LEU A 476 -21.53 -13.41 -18.87
CA LEU A 476 -22.17 -13.72 -17.61
C LEU A 476 -22.22 -12.47 -16.70
N ALA A 477 -21.14 -11.68 -16.63
CA ALA A 477 -21.08 -10.42 -15.88
C ALA A 477 -22.12 -9.42 -16.40
N LEU A 478 -22.28 -9.29 -17.72
CA LEU A 478 -23.29 -8.42 -18.36
C LEU A 478 -24.73 -8.91 -18.14
N GLY A 479 -24.95 -10.23 -18.23
CA GLY A 479 -26.29 -10.81 -18.26
C GLY A 479 -26.86 -11.14 -16.88
N ASP A 480 -26.01 -11.57 -15.95
CA ASP A 480 -26.37 -11.99 -14.61
C ASP A 480 -25.19 -11.79 -13.63
N PRO A 481 -24.98 -10.56 -13.14
CA PRO A 481 -23.89 -10.24 -12.20
C PRO A 481 -23.89 -11.11 -10.94
N ALA A 482 -25.07 -11.56 -10.49
CA ALA A 482 -25.19 -12.42 -9.31
C ALA A 482 -24.70 -13.85 -9.61
N ALA A 483 -25.03 -14.39 -10.79
CA ALA A 483 -24.49 -15.68 -11.23
C ALA A 483 -22.99 -15.59 -11.55
N TYR A 484 -22.51 -14.46 -12.08
CA TYR A 484 -21.09 -14.19 -12.26
C TYR A 484 -20.35 -14.24 -10.92
N SER A 485 -20.80 -13.47 -9.93
CA SER A 485 -20.19 -13.43 -8.59
C SER A 485 -20.20 -14.80 -7.90
N ALA A 486 -21.19 -15.64 -8.18
CA ALA A 486 -21.23 -17.01 -7.66
C ALA A 486 -20.27 -17.97 -8.38
N ALA A 487 -19.98 -17.74 -9.67
CA ALA A 487 -19.10 -18.56 -10.49
C ALA A 487 -17.62 -18.17 -10.34
N TYR A 488 -17.35 -16.87 -10.16
CA TYR A 488 -16.02 -16.27 -10.01
C TYR A 488 -15.97 -15.42 -8.73
N PRO A 489 -16.01 -16.04 -7.53
CA PRO A 489 -16.17 -15.33 -6.26
C PRO A 489 -14.99 -14.41 -5.90
N ASP A 490 -13.82 -14.67 -6.48
CA ASP A 490 -12.60 -13.89 -6.25
C ASP A 490 -12.29 -12.93 -7.41
N CYS A 491 -13.20 -12.80 -8.39
CA CYS A 491 -12.99 -11.98 -9.58
C CYS A 491 -13.96 -10.79 -9.62
N ASN A 492 -13.43 -9.58 -9.80
CA ASN A 492 -14.22 -8.38 -9.81
C ASN A 492 -14.98 -8.21 -11.13
N ALA A 493 -16.31 -8.17 -11.06
CA ALA A 493 -17.16 -7.97 -12.24
C ALA A 493 -16.87 -6.63 -12.96
N HIS A 494 -16.28 -5.64 -12.27
CA HIS A 494 -15.88 -4.37 -12.87
C HIS A 494 -14.78 -4.52 -13.92
N HIS A 495 -14.11 -5.67 -14.05
CA HIS A 495 -13.26 -5.91 -15.22
C HIS A 495 -14.03 -5.92 -16.55
N ALA A 496 -15.37 -6.07 -16.50
CA ALA A 496 -16.21 -5.96 -17.67
C ALA A 496 -16.46 -4.50 -18.10
N ASP A 497 -16.23 -3.51 -17.23
CA ASP A 497 -16.30 -2.08 -17.57
C ASP A 497 -15.00 -1.65 -18.26
N VAL A 498 -14.78 -2.18 -19.46
CA VAL A 498 -13.55 -1.97 -20.23
C VAL A 498 -13.52 -0.61 -20.95
N ASN A 499 -14.55 0.20 -20.78
CA ASN A 499 -14.62 1.56 -21.33
C ASN A 499 -14.45 2.66 -20.26
N ASP A 500 -14.31 2.28 -18.98
CA ASP A 500 -14.13 3.13 -17.81
C ASP A 500 -15.26 4.19 -17.63
N ASP A 501 -16.53 3.82 -17.89
CA ASP A 501 -17.68 4.73 -17.68
C ASP A 501 -18.50 4.45 -16.41
N ASP A 502 -17.98 3.57 -15.55
CA ASP A 502 -18.59 3.07 -14.31
C ASP A 502 -19.85 2.21 -14.54
N ASN A 503 -20.20 1.86 -15.78
CA ASN A 503 -21.35 0.99 -16.10
C ASN A 503 -20.91 -0.26 -16.87
N ILE A 504 -21.18 -1.43 -16.29
CA ILE A 504 -21.03 -2.72 -16.98
C ILE A 504 -22.25 -2.93 -17.87
N ASP A 505 -22.15 -2.58 -19.17
CA ASP A 505 -23.23 -2.70 -20.12
C ASP A 505 -22.81 -3.06 -21.56
N VAL A 506 -23.78 -3.00 -22.48
CA VAL A 506 -23.56 -3.36 -23.89
C VAL A 506 -22.50 -2.51 -24.60
N LEU A 507 -22.19 -1.32 -24.07
CA LEU A 507 -21.16 -0.43 -24.59
C LEU A 507 -19.75 -0.98 -24.38
N ASP A 508 -19.55 -1.87 -23.40
CA ASP A 508 -18.29 -2.56 -23.12
C ASP A 508 -17.91 -3.63 -24.14
N ILE A 509 -18.88 -4.13 -24.90
CA ILE A 509 -18.64 -5.25 -25.84
C ILE A 509 -17.57 -4.89 -26.87
N ASN A 510 -17.64 -3.69 -27.46
CA ASN A 510 -16.71 -3.30 -28.51
C ASN A 510 -15.27 -3.05 -27.97
N PRO A 511 -15.07 -2.31 -26.86
CA PRO A 511 -13.77 -2.23 -26.21
C PRO A 511 -13.23 -3.59 -25.78
N PHE A 512 -14.09 -4.49 -25.27
CA PHE A 512 -13.66 -5.83 -24.85
C PHE A 512 -13.16 -6.66 -26.03
N ILE A 513 -13.87 -6.62 -27.17
CA ILE A 513 -13.41 -7.22 -28.43
C ILE A 513 -12.07 -6.61 -28.89
N ALA A 514 -11.84 -5.32 -28.65
CA ALA A 514 -10.57 -4.69 -28.99
C ALA A 514 -9.42 -5.25 -28.17
N LEU A 515 -9.63 -5.49 -26.86
CA LEU A 515 -8.64 -6.13 -25.97
C LEU A 515 -8.31 -7.55 -26.46
N LEU A 516 -9.32 -8.35 -26.82
CA LEU A 516 -9.14 -9.71 -27.39
C LEU A 516 -8.38 -9.74 -28.72
N SER A 517 -8.31 -8.60 -29.42
CA SER A 517 -7.63 -8.48 -30.72
C SER A 517 -6.20 -7.93 -30.64
N GLY A 518 -5.79 -7.45 -29.45
CA GLY A 518 -4.47 -6.89 -29.18
C GLY A 518 -3.59 -7.71 -28.21
N GLY A 519 -4.16 -8.77 -27.60
CA GLY A 519 -3.45 -9.74 -26.74
C GLY A 519 -2.69 -10.81 -27.52
#